data_AF-A0A4V3A037-F1
#
_entry.id   AF-A0A4V3A037-F1
#
_cell.length_a   1.000
_cell.length_b   1.000
_cell.length_c   1.000
_cell.angle_alpha   90.00
_cell.angle_beta   90.00
_cell.angle_gamma   90.00
#
_symmetry.space_group_name_H-M   'P 1'
#
loop_
_entity.id
_entity.type
_entity.pdbx_description
1 polymer ?
#
loop_
_entity_poly.entity_id
_entity_poly.type
_entity_poly.pdbx_seq_one_letter_code
_entity_poly.pdbx_strand_id
1 'polypeptide(L)'
;MASKKEDLENYLRFLQNLTEDLSDYQARSGKNKTIRDKETSKISHAVTKFDRYLQNNKGLSDLLFEYHGGNEYGYDETLSFKYIVRDVSRFMGFLKEKLAINE
;
A
#
# COMPACT_ATOMS: atom_id res chain seq x y z
N MET A 1 -12.79 5.31 -22.90
CA MET A 1 -12.17 4.20 -22.13
C MET A 1 -10.79 4.55 -21.56
N ALA A 2 -10.33 5.81 -21.61
CA ALA A 2 -9.01 6.21 -21.09
C ALA A 2 -8.92 6.30 -19.54
N SER A 3 -10.01 6.64 -18.85
CA SER A 3 -9.99 6.91 -17.39
C SER A 3 -9.51 5.72 -16.55
N LYS A 4 -9.93 4.49 -16.85
CA LYS A 4 -9.65 3.34 -15.97
C LYS A 4 -8.18 2.90 -16.00
N LYS A 5 -7.50 3.04 -17.15
CA LYS A 5 -6.06 2.73 -17.29
C LYS A 5 -5.22 3.78 -16.56
N GLU A 6 -5.51 5.05 -16.81
CA GLU A 6 -4.84 6.19 -16.19
C GLU A 6 -4.99 6.17 -14.66
N ASP A 7 -6.18 5.81 -14.15
CA ASP A 7 -6.42 5.65 -12.71
C ASP A 7 -5.53 4.54 -12.10
N LEU A 8 -5.43 3.37 -12.75
CA LEU A 8 -4.59 2.26 -12.27
C LEU A 8 -3.10 2.63 -12.25
N GLU A 9 -2.62 3.34 -13.28
CA GLU A 9 -1.24 3.84 -13.34
C GLU A 9 -0.96 4.85 -12.23
N ASN A 10 -1.90 5.77 -11.96
CA ASN A 10 -1.81 6.73 -10.86
C ASN A 10 -1.76 6.03 -9.49
N TYR A 11 -2.58 5.00 -9.29
CA TYR A 11 -2.58 4.20 -8.06
C TYR A 11 -1.26 3.46 -7.88
N LEU A 12 -0.76 2.80 -8.93
CA LEU A 12 0.53 2.11 -8.89
C LEU A 12 1.69 3.05 -8.54
N ARG A 13 1.70 4.25 -9.13
CA ARG A 13 2.72 5.26 -8.84
C ARG A 13 2.67 5.71 -7.38
N PHE A 14 1.48 5.92 -6.82
CA PHE A 14 1.33 6.26 -5.41
C PHE A 14 1.87 5.13 -4.50
N LEU A 15 1.50 3.87 -4.78
CA LEU A 15 1.93 2.73 -3.97
C LEU A 15 3.43 2.46 -4.09
N GLN A 16 4.03 2.65 -5.28
CA GLN A 16 5.48 2.60 -5.45
C GLN A 16 6.18 3.59 -4.52
N ASN A 17 5.80 4.87 -4.58
CA ASN A 17 6.34 5.91 -3.71
C ASN A 17 6.16 5.57 -2.22
N LEU A 18 5.00 4.99 -1.85
CA LEU A 18 4.74 4.56 -0.48
C LEU A 18 5.70 3.44 -0.04
N THR A 19 6.01 2.48 -0.91
CA THR A 19 6.88 1.33 -0.58
C THR A 19 8.37 1.63 -0.64
N GLU A 20 8.81 2.57 -1.49
CA GLU A 20 10.20 3.05 -1.50
C GLU A 20 10.60 3.60 -0.12
N ASP A 21 9.72 4.41 0.48
CA ASP A 21 9.88 4.96 1.83
C ASP A 21 9.98 3.87 2.94
N LEU A 22 9.50 2.65 2.66
CA LEU A 22 9.39 1.55 3.63
C LEU A 22 10.41 0.43 3.44
N SER A 23 11.03 0.32 2.27
CA SER A 23 12.01 -0.73 1.93
C SER A 23 13.22 -0.77 2.88
N ASP A 24 13.60 0.37 3.45
CA ASP A 24 14.68 0.50 4.43
C ASP A 24 14.40 -0.20 5.77
N TYR A 25 13.13 -0.44 6.12
CA TYR A 25 12.72 -1.00 7.41
C TYR A 25 13.17 -2.45 7.59
N GLN A 26 12.96 -3.30 6.56
CA GLN A 26 13.30 -4.73 6.66
C GLN A 26 14.80 -4.96 6.79
N ALA A 27 15.63 -4.08 6.22
CA ALA A 27 17.08 -4.19 6.26
C ALA A 27 17.69 -3.75 7.61
N ARG A 28 16.97 -2.96 8.42
CA ARG A 28 17.52 -2.24 9.58
C ARG A 28 16.93 -2.64 10.93
N SER A 29 16.49 -3.89 11.07
CA SER A 29 16.17 -4.52 12.37
C SER A 29 17.45 -4.74 13.22
N GLY A 30 18.22 -3.67 13.42
CA GLY A 30 19.40 -3.62 14.26
C GLY A 30 19.04 -3.20 15.68
N LYS A 31 19.82 -3.66 16.65
CA LYS A 31 19.66 -3.50 18.11
C LYS A 31 19.67 -2.04 18.62
N ASN A 32 19.63 -1.03 17.75
CA ASN A 32 19.77 0.37 18.10
C ASN A 32 18.40 1.06 18.21
N LYS A 33 18.03 1.44 19.44
CA LYS A 33 16.69 1.97 19.79
C LYS A 33 16.28 3.18 18.95
N THR A 34 17.21 4.12 18.70
CA THR A 34 16.93 5.34 17.93
C THR A 34 16.61 5.05 16.46
N ILE A 35 17.26 4.04 15.87
CA ILE A 35 16.98 3.61 14.49
C ILE A 35 15.57 3.00 14.45
N ARG A 36 15.26 2.11 15.41
CA ARG A 36 13.94 1.49 15.51
C ARG A 36 12.80 2.51 15.67
N ASP A 37 12.99 3.52 16.52
CA ASP A 37 11.95 4.53 16.78
C ASP A 37 11.72 5.42 15.54
N LYS A 38 12.78 5.80 14.83
CA LYS A 38 12.68 6.56 13.56
C LYS A 38 11.97 5.75 12.48
N GLU A 39 12.33 4.47 12.31
CA GLU A 39 11.70 3.63 11.30
C GLU A 39 10.24 3.29 11.66
N THR A 40 9.92 3.17 12.95
CA THR A 40 8.53 3.06 13.42
C THR A 40 7.73 4.32 13.05
N SER A 41 8.30 5.51 13.22
CA SER A 41 7.64 6.74 12.80
C SER A 41 7.34 6.76 11.29
N LYS A 42 8.24 6.24 10.45
CA LYS A 42 8.03 6.18 8.99
C LYS A 42 6.87 5.26 8.60
N ILE A 43 6.81 4.06 9.17
CA ILE A 43 5.71 3.11 8.87
C ILE A 43 4.38 3.68 9.36
N SER A 44 4.33 4.26 10.55
CA SER A 44 3.11 4.89 11.06
C SER A 44 2.65 6.04 10.14
N HIS A 45 3.60 6.80 9.60
CA HIS A 45 3.29 7.84 8.63
C HIS A 45 2.77 7.26 7.32
N ALA A 46 3.36 6.18 6.81
CA ALA A 46 2.91 5.50 5.61
C ALA A 46 1.50 4.92 5.76
N VAL A 47 1.18 4.30 6.90
CA VAL A 47 -0.18 3.86 7.24
C VAL A 47 -1.17 5.01 7.13
N THR A 48 -0.86 6.13 7.79
CA THR A 48 -1.73 7.31 7.76
C THR A 48 -1.89 7.87 6.35
N LYS A 49 -0.80 7.91 5.57
CA LYS A 49 -0.81 8.39 4.19
C LYS A 49 -1.64 7.49 3.28
N PHE A 50 -1.55 6.17 3.47
CA PHE A 50 -2.30 5.20 2.68
C PHE A 50 -3.79 5.25 3.00
N ASP A 51 -4.16 5.21 4.29
CA ASP A 51 -5.55 5.33 4.74
C ASP A 51 -6.21 6.60 4.19
N ARG A 52 -5.55 7.75 4.34
CA ARG A 52 -6.05 9.01 3.75
C ARG A 52 -6.21 8.94 2.24
N TYR A 53 -5.29 8.28 1.54
CA TYR A 53 -5.39 8.16 0.09
C TYR A 53 -6.59 7.29 -0.30
N LEU A 54 -6.84 6.18 0.40
CA LEU A 54 -8.00 5.31 0.18
C LEU A 54 -9.32 6.04 0.44
N GLN A 55 -9.41 6.80 1.52
CA GLN A 55 -10.59 7.62 1.85
C GLN A 55 -10.94 8.62 0.74
N ASN A 56 -9.94 9.16 0.04
CA ASN A 56 -10.13 10.11 -1.07
C ASN A 56 -10.27 9.43 -2.44
N ASN A 57 -9.92 8.14 -2.56
CA ASN A 57 -9.90 7.40 -3.81
C ASN A 57 -10.71 6.12 -3.68
N LYS A 58 -12.03 6.26 -3.81
CA LYS A 58 -12.96 5.12 -3.71
C LYS A 58 -12.59 3.97 -4.64
N GLY A 59 -12.15 4.25 -5.86
CA GLY A 59 -11.72 3.22 -6.81
C GLY A 59 -10.58 2.34 -6.28
N LEU A 60 -9.58 2.92 -5.61
CA LEU A 60 -8.50 2.14 -5.02
C LEU A 60 -8.97 1.37 -3.77
N SER A 61 -9.84 1.97 -2.96
CA SER A 61 -10.43 1.31 -1.79
C SER A 61 -11.25 0.09 -2.19
N ASP A 62 -12.08 0.20 -3.21
CA ASP A 62 -12.90 -0.89 -3.72
C ASP A 62 -12.01 -2.02 -4.29
N LEU A 63 -10.94 -1.67 -5.01
CA LEU A 63 -9.96 -2.65 -5.51
C LEU A 63 -9.20 -3.36 -4.38
N LEU A 64 -8.87 -2.65 -3.30
CA LEU A 64 -8.22 -3.25 -2.13
C LEU A 64 -9.17 -4.20 -1.40
N PHE A 65 -10.44 -3.83 -1.28
CA PHE A 65 -11.47 -4.70 -0.73
C PHE A 65 -11.69 -5.95 -1.61
N GLU A 66 -11.71 -5.78 -2.93
CA GLU A 66 -11.77 -6.89 -3.90
C GLU A 66 -10.56 -7.82 -3.76
N TYR A 67 -9.34 -7.28 -3.62
CA TYR A 67 -8.12 -8.07 -3.42
C TYR A 67 -8.22 -9.00 -2.20
N HIS A 68 -8.90 -8.56 -1.15
CA HIS A 68 -9.18 -9.37 0.05
C HIS A 68 -10.44 -10.24 -0.07
N GLY A 69 -11.06 -10.31 -1.25
CA GLY A 69 -12.28 -11.10 -1.46
C GLY A 69 -13.49 -10.56 -0.69
N GLY A 70 -13.52 -9.26 -0.39
CA GLY A 70 -14.56 -8.64 0.43
C GLY A 70 -14.40 -8.88 1.93
N ASN A 71 -13.21 -9.26 2.39
CA ASN A 71 -12.94 -9.47 3.80
C ASN A 71 -12.50 -8.16 4.48
N GLU A 72 -13.37 -7.60 5.32
CA GLU A 72 -13.09 -6.37 6.11
C GLU A 72 -11.86 -6.52 7.01
N TYR A 73 -11.67 -7.68 7.63
CA TYR A 73 -10.53 -7.91 8.50
C TYR A 73 -9.20 -7.89 7.73
N GLY A 74 -9.15 -8.51 6.55
CA GLY A 74 -7.95 -8.48 5.69
C GLY A 74 -7.65 -7.08 5.16
N TYR A 75 -8.70 -6.32 4.82
CA TYR A 75 -8.60 -4.91 4.46
C TYR A 75 -7.99 -4.09 5.60
N ASP A 76 -8.56 -4.16 6.80
CA ASP A 76 -8.09 -3.41 7.97
C ASP A 76 -6.68 -3.82 8.39
N GLU A 77 -6.35 -5.12 8.34
CA GLU A 77 -5.00 -5.60 8.64
C GLU A 77 -3.96 -5.01 7.68
N THR A 78 -4.30 -4.81 6.41
CA THR A 78 -3.39 -4.16 5.44
C THR A 78 -3.06 -2.73 5.86
N LEU A 79 -4.00 -2.04 6.51
CA LEU A 79 -3.81 -0.69 7.05
C LEU A 79 -3.12 -0.69 8.41
N SER A 80 -2.68 -1.85 8.91
CA SER A 80 -1.90 -1.92 10.12
C SER A 80 -0.40 -1.77 9.84
N PHE A 81 0.29 -1.19 10.82
CA PHE A 81 1.74 -1.07 10.84
C PHE A 81 2.48 -2.36 10.48
N LYS A 82 1.96 -3.51 10.95
CA LYS A 82 2.63 -4.81 10.84
C LYS A 82 2.65 -5.34 9.42
N TYR A 83 1.63 -5.03 8.61
CA TYR A 83 1.42 -5.69 7.34
C TYR A 83 1.51 -4.78 6.13
N ILE A 84 1.42 -3.46 6.32
CA ILE A 84 1.38 -2.49 5.22
C ILE A 84 2.50 -2.69 4.18
N VAL A 85 3.75 -2.92 4.59
CA VAL A 85 4.86 -3.11 3.66
C VAL A 85 4.64 -4.32 2.76
N ARG A 86 4.30 -5.47 3.38
CA ARG A 86 4.11 -6.75 2.67
C ARG A 86 2.87 -6.70 1.78
N ASP A 87 1.76 -6.22 2.33
CA ASP A 87 0.46 -6.32 1.70
C ASP A 87 0.28 -5.27 0.61
N VAL A 88 0.85 -4.07 0.76
CA VAL A 88 0.90 -3.09 -0.34
C VAL A 88 1.71 -3.62 -1.51
N SER A 89 2.88 -4.24 -1.29
CA SER A 89 3.67 -4.81 -2.39
C SER A 89 2.92 -5.91 -3.14
N ARG A 90 2.15 -6.75 -2.44
CA ARG A 90 1.30 -7.78 -3.05
C ARG A 90 0.13 -7.19 -3.81
N PHE A 91 -0.53 -6.19 -3.22
CA PHE A 91 -1.64 -5.47 -3.84
C PHE A 91 -1.20 -4.76 -5.13
N MET A 92 0.00 -4.20 -5.17
CA MET A 92 0.58 -3.66 -6.41
C MET A 92 0.71 -4.72 -7.52
N GLY A 93 1.01 -5.98 -7.18
CA GLY A 93 1.02 -7.08 -8.13
C GLY A 93 -0.37 -7.29 -8.76
N PHE A 94 -1.40 -7.35 -7.92
CA PHE A 94 -2.80 -7.42 -8.36
C PHE A 94 -3.19 -6.25 -9.27
N LEU A 95 -2.79 -5.02 -8.94
CA LEU A 95 -3.08 -3.85 -9.79
C LEU A 95 -2.38 -3.92 -11.14
N LYS A 96 -1.15 -4.46 -11.22
CA LYS A 96 -0.45 -4.69 -12.49
C LYS A 96 -1.13 -5.74 -13.35
N GLU A 97 -1.64 -6.81 -12.74
CA GLU A 97 -2.44 -7.82 -13.46
C GLU A 97 -3.73 -7.21 -14.03
N LYS A 98 -4.44 -6.40 -13.22
CA LYS A 98 -5.60 -5.64 -13.70
C LYS A 98 -5.22 -4.71 -14.85
N LEU A 99 -4.09 -4.01 -14.76
CA LEU A 99 -3.64 -3.09 -15.82
C LEU A 99 -3.39 -3.85 -17.14
N ALA A 100 -2.70 -4.98 -17.09
CA ALA A 100 -2.37 -5.80 -18.26
C ALA A 100 -3.61 -6.40 -18.96
N ILE A 101 -4.70 -6.67 -18.22
CA ILE A 101 -5.98 -7.13 -18.80
C ILE A 101 -6.74 -6.00 -19.51
N ASN A 102 -6.48 -4.74 -19.14
CA ASN A 102 -7.12 -3.56 -19.73
C ASN A 102 -6.28 -2.92 -20.86
N GLU A 103 -5.19 -3.57 -21.31
CA GLU A 103 -4.46 -3.25 -22.54
C GLU A 103 -5.05 -3.95 -23.76
#